data_AF-A0A7R9TNI4-F1
#
_entry.id   AF-A0A7R9TNI4-F1
#
_cell.length_a   1.000
_cell.length_b   1.000
_cell.length_c   1.000
_cell.angle_alpha   90.00
_cell.angle_beta   90.00
_cell.angle_gamma   90.00
#
_symmetry.space_group_name_H-M   'P 1'
#
loop_
_entity.id
_entity.type
_entity.pdbx_description
1 polymer ?
#
loop_
_entity_poly.entity_id
_entity_poly.type
_entity_poly.pdbx_seq_one_letter_code
_entity_poly.pdbx_strand_id
1 'polypeptide(L)'
;VAAAAAAPGADLPAAIQAPTGGGQSAHPLAGGVSTAGLESSGREPPPEMDGDTNIADLGRLRFLRVRTYGGKPLADIREFYDKEGKLAPGRRGVSLTAPRWEALRANVEQIDAAVAAPTAEDNVVCQLDAKFRVSVRTYNSKLLVDIRETYEKDGQTLPGKRGIALSPEQWAVVRDSMDAVDQAIAKL
;
A
#
# COMPACT_ATOMS: atom_id res chain seq x y z
N VAL A 1 19.46 -5.41 -54.65
CA VAL A 1 18.29 -4.66 -55.18
C VAL A 1 17.45 -4.33 -53.95
N ALA A 2 17.59 -3.13 -53.39
CA ALA A 2 16.75 -1.95 -53.67
C ALA A 2 15.27 -2.22 -53.29
N ALA A 3 14.52 -1.35 -52.60
CA ALA A 3 14.77 -0.05 -52.01
C ALA A 3 13.49 0.36 -51.24
N ALA A 4 13.66 1.31 -50.31
CA ALA A 4 12.87 2.55 -50.16
C ALA A 4 11.46 2.56 -49.51
N ALA A 5 11.39 3.45 -48.49
CA ALA A 5 10.41 4.52 -48.25
C ALA A 5 8.97 4.12 -47.82
N ALA A 6 8.20 4.87 -47.02
CA ALA A 6 8.23 6.29 -46.66
C ALA A 6 7.37 6.55 -45.39
N ALA A 7 7.71 7.58 -44.61
CA ALA A 7 6.75 8.46 -43.90
C ALA A 7 6.48 9.70 -44.81
N PRO A 8 5.66 10.74 -44.52
CA PRO A 8 4.87 11.14 -43.32
C PRO A 8 3.46 11.75 -43.64
N GLY A 9 2.78 12.37 -42.65
CA GLY A 9 1.66 13.34 -42.83
C GLY A 9 0.47 13.07 -41.89
N ALA A 10 0.22 13.81 -40.81
CA ALA A 10 -0.14 15.23 -40.64
C ALA A 10 -1.66 15.52 -40.82
N ASP A 11 -2.21 16.09 -39.74
CA ASP A 11 -3.30 17.08 -39.67
C ASP A 11 -4.76 16.64 -39.83
N LEU A 12 -5.51 16.70 -38.71
CA LEU A 12 -6.94 17.02 -38.70
C LEU A 12 -7.23 17.99 -37.53
N PRO A 13 -8.00 19.07 -37.77
CA PRO A 13 -8.05 20.25 -36.88
C PRO A 13 -9.08 20.17 -35.75
N ALA A 14 -8.93 21.15 -34.84
CA ALA A 14 -9.72 21.43 -33.66
C ALA A 14 -11.05 22.17 -33.93
N ALA A 15 -11.94 22.06 -32.93
CA ALA A 15 -12.75 23.14 -32.30
C ALA A 15 -14.29 23.10 -32.43
N ILE A 16 -14.92 23.00 -31.24
CA ILE A 16 -16.14 23.67 -30.68
C ILE A 16 -17.53 23.36 -31.32
N GLN A 17 -18.63 23.14 -30.59
CA GLN A 17 -19.22 23.89 -29.47
C GLN A 17 -20.14 23.03 -28.56
N ALA A 18 -20.45 23.58 -27.37
CA ALA A 18 -21.29 23.07 -26.28
C ALA A 18 -22.79 22.88 -26.63
N PRO A 19 -23.56 22.24 -25.73
CA PRO A 19 -24.58 23.04 -25.04
C PRO A 19 -24.68 22.84 -23.52
N THR A 20 -25.15 23.92 -22.90
CA THR A 20 -25.46 24.19 -21.50
C THR A 20 -26.72 23.48 -21.00
N GLY A 21 -26.75 23.13 -19.70
CA GLY A 21 -27.94 22.74 -18.92
C GLY A 21 -27.64 21.51 -18.06
N GLY A 22 -27.62 21.53 -16.72
CA GLY A 22 -28.56 22.16 -15.79
C GLY A 22 -29.37 21.03 -15.13
N GLY A 23 -28.94 20.57 -13.95
CA GLY A 23 -29.65 19.50 -13.22
C GLY A 23 -28.91 19.06 -11.96
N GLN A 24 -29.21 19.73 -10.85
CA GLN A 24 -28.85 19.30 -9.50
C GLN A 24 -29.54 17.97 -9.17
N SER A 25 -28.87 17.06 -8.46
CA SER A 25 -29.37 16.48 -7.19
C SER A 25 -28.44 15.39 -6.64
N ALA A 26 -28.13 15.55 -5.35
CA ALA A 26 -27.81 14.51 -4.37
C ALA A 26 -26.46 13.78 -4.44
N HIS A 27 -25.41 14.45 -3.96
CA HIS A 27 -24.36 13.79 -3.15
C HIS A 27 -24.91 13.60 -1.73
N PRO A 28 -24.98 12.37 -1.17
CA PRO A 28 -25.02 12.21 0.26
C PRO A 28 -23.60 12.24 0.84
N LEU A 29 -23.45 13.12 1.82
CA LEU A 29 -22.37 13.25 2.79
C LEU A 29 -22.15 11.95 3.59
N ALA A 30 -20.89 11.54 3.70
CA ALA A 30 -20.23 11.03 4.91
C ALA A 30 -18.77 10.80 4.53
N GLY A 31 -17.73 11.24 5.23
CA GLY A 31 -17.57 11.95 6.49
C GLY A 31 -16.07 12.21 6.57
N GLY A 32 -15.68 13.47 6.79
CA GLY A 32 -14.27 13.81 6.92
C GLY A 32 -13.68 13.11 8.14
N VAL A 33 -12.58 12.39 7.93
CA VAL A 33 -11.56 12.22 8.97
C VAL A 33 -10.33 12.98 8.51
N SER A 34 -10.15 14.17 9.09
CA SER A 34 -8.88 14.86 9.09
C SER A 34 -8.04 14.28 10.22
N THR A 35 -6.97 13.56 9.89
CA THR A 35 -5.88 13.27 10.82
C THR A 35 -4.54 13.50 10.12
N ALA A 36 -3.95 14.63 10.47
CA ALA A 36 -2.52 14.92 10.61
C ALA A 36 -1.50 14.37 9.59
N GLY A 37 -0.98 15.27 8.76
CA GLY A 37 0.44 15.62 8.86
C GLY A 37 1.49 14.61 8.38
N LEU A 38 1.39 14.17 7.11
CA LEU A 38 2.58 13.91 6.30
C LEU A 38 2.26 14.44 4.90
N GLU A 39 3.16 15.21 4.30
CA GLU A 39 2.99 15.75 2.95
C GLU A 39 2.77 14.58 1.98
N SER A 40 1.49 14.30 1.68
CA SER A 40 1.09 13.41 0.60
C SER A 40 1.83 13.87 -0.65
N SER A 41 2.40 12.93 -1.39
CA SER A 41 3.31 13.18 -2.52
C SER A 41 2.65 13.84 -3.74
N GLY A 42 1.75 14.82 -3.56
CA GLY A 42 0.96 15.53 -4.59
C GLY A 42 0.14 14.61 -5.49
N ARG A 43 0.03 13.33 -5.16
CA ARG A 43 -0.50 12.29 -6.05
C ARG A 43 -1.80 11.75 -5.47
N GLU A 44 -2.82 11.74 -6.32
CA GLU A 44 -4.14 11.24 -5.99
C GLU A 44 -4.05 9.81 -5.45
N PRO A 45 -4.73 9.49 -4.34
CA PRO A 45 -4.73 8.13 -3.80
C PRO A 45 -5.27 7.14 -4.84
N PRO A 46 -4.84 5.87 -4.79
CA PRO A 46 -5.33 4.87 -5.73
C PRO A 46 -6.86 4.77 -5.64
N PRO A 47 -7.55 4.56 -6.78
CA PRO A 47 -8.99 4.52 -6.80
C PRO A 47 -9.50 3.48 -5.80
N GLU A 48 -10.44 3.90 -4.96
CA GLU A 48 -11.19 3.01 -4.08
C GLU A 48 -12.02 2.07 -4.97
N MET A 49 -11.74 0.76 -4.87
CA MET A 49 -12.63 -0.24 -5.44
C MET A 49 -13.72 -0.54 -4.41
N ASP A 50 -14.85 -1.09 -4.87
CA ASP A 50 -15.95 -1.49 -4.00
C ASP A 50 -15.45 -2.39 -2.85
N GLY A 51 -15.51 -1.88 -1.61
CA GLY A 51 -14.98 -2.55 -0.41
C GLY A 51 -13.52 -2.26 -0.02
N ASP A 52 -12.85 -1.31 -0.67
CA ASP A 52 -11.54 -0.78 -0.28
C ASP A 52 -11.67 0.62 0.35
N THR A 53 -11.09 0.81 1.53
CA THR A 53 -10.93 2.12 2.17
C THR A 53 -9.45 2.50 2.19
N ASN A 54 -9.10 3.63 1.58
CA ASN A 54 -7.75 4.18 1.69
C ASN A 54 -7.53 4.75 3.10
N ILE A 55 -6.51 4.26 3.82
CA ILE A 55 -6.22 4.72 5.18
C ILE A 55 -5.07 5.73 5.17
N ALA A 56 -3.95 5.38 4.54
CA ALA A 56 -2.77 6.25 4.54
C ALA A 56 -1.86 6.07 3.31
N ASP A 57 -1.23 7.17 2.90
CA ASP A 57 -0.10 7.16 1.96
C ASP A 57 1.19 6.91 2.75
N LEU A 58 1.87 5.82 2.43
CA LEU A 58 3.19 5.48 2.98
C LEU A 58 4.30 6.10 2.13
N GLY A 59 3.98 6.75 1.00
CA GLY A 59 4.93 7.36 0.09
C GLY A 59 5.62 6.35 -0.83
N ARG A 60 6.24 6.85 -1.91
CA ARG A 60 6.83 6.04 -3.00
C ARG A 60 5.84 5.04 -3.62
N LEU A 61 4.60 5.47 -3.82
CA LEU A 61 3.49 4.66 -4.37
C LEU A 61 3.08 3.51 -3.43
N ARG A 62 3.31 3.61 -2.13
CA ARG A 62 2.91 2.59 -1.16
C ARG A 62 1.73 3.10 -0.38
N PHE A 63 0.72 2.27 -0.21
CA PHE A 63 -0.51 2.66 0.44
C PHE A 63 -0.92 1.61 1.46
N LEU A 64 -1.42 2.09 2.60
CA LEU A 64 -2.11 1.31 3.61
C LEU A 64 -3.61 1.48 3.38
N ARG A 65 -4.30 0.36 3.19
CA ARG A 65 -5.72 0.30 2.89
C ARG A 65 -6.39 -0.74 3.77
N VAL A 66 -7.68 -0.60 4.01
CA VAL A 66 -8.51 -1.69 4.55
C VAL A 66 -9.37 -2.21 3.41
N ARG A 67 -9.36 -3.52 3.18
CA ARG A 67 -10.15 -4.19 2.16
C ARG A 67 -11.08 -5.20 2.84
N THR A 68 -12.26 -5.40 2.27
CA THR A 68 -13.12 -6.53 2.62
C THR A 68 -12.94 -7.65 1.61
N TYR A 69 -12.50 -8.83 2.06
CA TYR A 69 -12.37 -10.01 1.20
C TYR A 69 -13.20 -11.17 1.77
N GLY A 70 -14.22 -11.58 1.02
CA GLY A 70 -15.12 -12.67 1.45
C GLY A 70 -15.86 -12.36 2.76
N GLY A 71 -16.27 -11.09 2.95
CA GLY A 71 -16.93 -10.62 4.17
C GLY A 71 -16.00 -10.46 5.38
N LYS A 72 -14.66 -10.52 5.18
CA LYS A 72 -13.69 -10.34 6.25
C LYS A 72 -12.84 -9.09 6.01
N PRO A 73 -12.79 -8.14 6.95
CA PRO A 73 -11.90 -7.00 6.84
C PRO A 73 -10.44 -7.42 7.00
N LEU A 74 -9.57 -6.83 6.18
CA LEU A 74 -8.13 -7.04 6.21
C LEU A 74 -7.40 -5.71 5.92
N ALA A 75 -6.27 -5.51 6.59
CA ALA A 75 -5.36 -4.40 6.33
C ALA A 75 -4.42 -4.79 5.17
N ASP A 76 -4.56 -4.15 4.02
CA ASP A 76 -3.68 -4.33 2.86
C ASP A 76 -2.61 -3.23 2.84
N ILE A 77 -1.35 -3.65 2.95
CA ILE A 77 -0.19 -2.78 2.77
C ILE A 77 0.43 -3.12 1.43
N ARG A 78 0.29 -2.25 0.43
CA ARG A 78 0.68 -2.59 -0.95
C ARG A 78 1.42 -1.46 -1.64
N GLU A 79 2.45 -1.84 -2.39
CA GLU A 79 3.14 -0.97 -3.33
C GLU A 79 2.42 -1.02 -4.67
N PHE A 80 2.07 0.15 -5.17
CA PHE A 80 1.48 0.40 -6.47
C PHE A 80 2.58 0.84 -7.44
N TYR A 81 2.28 0.72 -8.72
CA TYR A 81 3.11 1.27 -9.78
C TYR A 81 2.24 2.14 -10.68
N ASP A 82 2.85 3.16 -11.26
CA ASP A 82 2.17 3.94 -12.28
C ASP A 82 2.20 3.18 -13.60
N LYS A 83 1.01 3.00 -14.19
CA LYS A 83 0.87 2.52 -15.55
C LYS A 83 0.11 3.59 -16.32
N GLU A 84 0.86 4.44 -17.03
CA GLU A 84 0.30 5.46 -17.93
C GLU A 84 -0.63 6.45 -17.19
N GLY A 85 -0.20 6.94 -16.03
CA GLY A 85 -0.99 7.85 -15.19
C GLY A 85 -2.05 7.15 -14.32
N LYS A 86 -2.20 5.82 -14.42
CA LYS A 86 -3.10 5.03 -13.57
C LYS A 86 -2.32 4.22 -12.54
N LEU A 87 -2.58 4.48 -11.25
CA LEU A 87 -2.03 3.68 -10.16
C LEU A 87 -2.62 2.27 -10.19
N ALA A 88 -1.76 1.27 -10.41
CA ALA A 88 -2.13 -0.14 -10.41
C ALA A 88 -1.48 -0.87 -9.23
N PRO A 89 -2.20 -1.82 -8.58
CA PRO A 89 -1.64 -2.57 -7.47
C PRO A 89 -0.48 -3.45 -7.95
N GLY A 90 0.68 -3.27 -7.33
CA GLY A 90 1.88 -4.04 -7.62
C GLY A 90 1.82 -5.45 -7.05
N ARG A 91 2.81 -6.27 -7.43
CA ARG A 91 3.03 -7.59 -6.84
C ARG A 91 3.64 -7.53 -5.44
N ARG A 92 4.17 -6.38 -5.02
CA ARG A 92 4.77 -6.15 -3.70
C ARG A 92 3.72 -5.59 -2.76
N GLY A 93 3.47 -6.31 -1.68
CA GLY A 93 2.43 -6.00 -0.73
C GLY A 93 2.11 -7.22 0.13
N VAL A 94 1.46 -6.94 1.24
CA VAL A 94 1.04 -7.93 2.23
C VAL A 94 -0.36 -7.57 2.69
N SER A 95 -1.22 -8.57 2.79
CA SER A 95 -2.60 -8.42 3.22
C SER A 95 -2.74 -9.09 4.59
N LEU A 96 -2.93 -8.30 5.63
CA LEU A 96 -3.00 -8.72 7.02
C LEU A 96 -4.47 -8.82 7.44
N THR A 97 -4.95 -10.02 7.71
CA THR A 97 -6.28 -10.23 8.33
C THR A 97 -6.32 -9.64 9.75
N ALA A 98 -7.51 -9.33 10.28
CA ALA A 98 -7.69 -8.84 11.65
C ALA A 98 -6.77 -9.48 12.72
N PRO A 99 -6.68 -10.83 12.89
CA PRO A 99 -5.79 -11.41 13.90
C PRO A 99 -4.29 -11.17 13.63
N ARG A 100 -3.88 -11.06 12.37
CA ARG A 100 -2.49 -10.75 11.98
C ARG A 100 -2.16 -9.29 12.20
N TRP A 101 -3.15 -8.43 11.99
CA TRP A 101 -3.07 -7.01 12.29
C TRP A 101 -2.93 -6.76 13.79
N GLU A 102 -3.75 -7.43 14.61
CA GLU A 102 -3.62 -7.40 16.07
C GLU A 102 -2.26 -7.94 16.54
N ALA A 103 -1.78 -9.03 15.94
CA ALA A 103 -0.43 -9.52 16.21
C ALA A 103 0.64 -8.49 15.85
N LEU A 104 0.51 -7.79 14.72
CA LEU A 104 1.44 -6.72 14.34
C LEU A 104 1.43 -5.58 15.36
N ARG A 105 0.24 -5.15 15.80
CA ARG A 105 0.04 -4.12 16.81
C ARG A 105 0.64 -4.53 18.16
N ALA A 106 0.41 -5.75 18.62
CA ALA A 106 0.97 -6.26 19.87
C ALA A 106 2.51 -6.32 19.85
N ASN A 107 3.09 -6.42 18.65
CA ASN A 107 4.53 -6.50 18.43
C ASN A 107 5.14 -5.16 17.96
N VAL A 108 4.36 -4.06 17.93
CA VAL A 108 4.81 -2.76 17.43
C VAL A 108 6.03 -2.24 18.20
N GLU A 109 6.06 -2.46 19.52
CA GLU A 109 7.15 -2.04 20.40
C GLU A 109 8.44 -2.82 20.13
N GLN A 110 8.32 -4.12 19.83
CA GLN A 110 9.47 -4.94 19.44
C GLN A 110 10.03 -4.48 18.09
N ILE A 111 9.15 -4.16 17.14
CA ILE A 111 9.56 -3.62 15.83
C ILE A 111 10.23 -2.26 16.00
N ASP A 112 9.68 -1.37 16.84
CA ASP A 112 10.29 -0.06 17.14
C ASP A 112 11.65 -0.21 17.82
N ALA A 113 11.79 -1.11 18.80
CA ALA A 113 13.06 -1.41 19.43
C ALA A 113 14.10 -1.93 18.43
N ALA A 114 13.69 -2.81 17.51
CA ALA A 114 14.56 -3.31 16.44
C ALA A 114 14.89 -2.22 15.40
N VAL A 115 13.99 -1.27 15.18
CA VAL A 115 14.23 -0.08 14.34
C VAL A 115 15.19 0.89 15.04
N ALA A 116 15.13 1.02 16.37
CA ALA A 116 16.03 1.86 17.16
C ALA A 116 17.44 1.24 17.29
N ALA A 117 17.52 -0.09 17.34
CA ALA A 117 18.76 -0.86 17.43
C ALA A 117 18.90 -1.84 16.25
N PRO A 118 19.08 -1.35 15.01
CA PRO A 118 19.26 -2.21 13.86
C PRO A 118 20.56 -2.99 13.96
N THR A 119 20.47 -4.31 13.81
CA THR A 119 21.66 -5.14 13.63
C THR A 119 22.07 -5.12 12.15
N ALA A 120 23.32 -5.52 11.88
CA ALA A 120 23.83 -5.64 10.52
C ALA A 120 23.25 -6.86 9.76
N GLU A 121 22.45 -7.70 10.42
CA GLU A 121 21.92 -8.96 9.91
C GLU A 121 20.38 -8.94 9.84
N ASP A 122 19.78 -9.87 9.08
CA ASP A 122 18.32 -10.05 9.02
C ASP A 122 17.82 -10.55 10.38
N ASN A 123 17.37 -9.63 11.24
CA ASN A 123 16.78 -10.01 12.52
C ASN A 123 15.27 -10.11 12.34
N VAL A 124 14.77 -11.35 12.33
CA VAL A 124 13.33 -11.62 12.39
C VAL A 124 12.86 -11.17 13.77
N VAL A 125 12.16 -10.05 13.82
CA VAL A 125 11.72 -9.45 15.07
C VAL A 125 10.52 -10.20 15.60
N CYS A 126 9.52 -10.43 14.72
CA CYS A 126 8.26 -11.05 15.13
C CYS A 126 7.68 -11.92 14.01
N GLN A 127 7.07 -13.04 14.38
CA GLN A 127 6.20 -13.81 13.49
C GLN A 127 4.75 -13.44 13.78
N LEU A 128 4.06 -12.94 12.76
CA LEU A 128 2.63 -12.65 12.85
C LEU A 128 1.79 -13.93 12.71
N ASP A 129 2.31 -14.91 11.98
CA ASP A 129 1.62 -16.17 11.65
C ASP A 129 2.63 -17.22 11.17
N ALA A 130 2.20 -18.47 10.96
CA ALA A 130 3.03 -19.53 10.40
C ALA A 130 3.63 -19.16 9.03
N LYS A 131 2.93 -18.29 8.29
CA LYS A 131 3.30 -17.80 6.95
C LYS A 131 3.65 -16.33 6.91
N PHE A 132 3.69 -15.61 8.03
CA PHE A 132 3.92 -14.16 8.01
C PHE A 132 4.96 -13.76 9.06
N ARG A 133 5.99 -13.05 8.62
CA ARG A 133 7.07 -12.58 9.49
C ARG A 133 7.40 -11.12 9.24
N VAL A 134 7.84 -10.45 10.30
CA VAL A 134 8.39 -9.10 10.28
C VAL A 134 9.85 -9.19 10.65
N SER A 135 10.71 -8.74 9.76
CA SER A 135 12.14 -8.62 9.98
C SER A 135 12.55 -7.16 9.88
N VAL A 136 13.52 -6.75 10.68
CA VAL A 136 14.20 -5.47 10.50
C VAL A 136 15.57 -5.76 9.93
N ARG A 137 15.87 -5.14 8.79
CA ARG A 137 17.15 -5.30 8.10
C ARG A 137 17.73 -3.96 7.70
N THR A 138 19.05 -3.90 7.74
CA THR A 138 19.80 -2.76 7.20
C THR A 138 20.25 -3.09 5.78
N TYR A 139 19.83 -2.28 4.80
CA TYR A 139 20.24 -2.46 3.40
C TYR A 139 20.73 -1.14 2.81
N ASN A 140 21.96 -1.14 2.30
CA ASN A 140 22.58 0.05 1.70
C ASN A 140 22.55 1.26 2.64
N SER A 141 22.91 1.05 3.92
CA SER A 141 22.85 2.03 5.00
C SER A 141 21.46 2.61 5.29
N LYS A 142 20.39 1.94 4.83
CA LYS A 142 19.00 2.29 5.11
C LYS A 142 18.32 1.18 5.90
N LEU A 143 17.68 1.56 6.99
CA LEU A 143 16.87 0.66 7.79
C LEU A 143 15.53 0.41 7.10
N LEU A 144 15.15 -0.87 6.99
CA LEU A 144 13.90 -1.31 6.39
C LEU A 144 13.24 -2.38 7.26
N VAL A 145 11.97 -2.15 7.59
CA VAL A 145 11.05 -3.11 8.19
C VAL A 145 10.45 -3.95 7.06
N ASP A 146 10.94 -5.16 6.85
CA ASP A 146 10.41 -6.12 5.86
C ASP A 146 9.29 -6.94 6.49
N ILE A 147 8.06 -6.67 6.04
CA ILE A 147 6.87 -7.48 6.38
C ILE A 147 6.65 -8.43 5.21
N ARG A 148 6.89 -9.72 5.40
CA ARG A 148 6.92 -10.71 4.31
C ARG A 148 6.14 -11.97 4.64
N GLU A 149 5.42 -12.46 3.63
CA GLU A 149 4.77 -13.77 3.67
C GLU A 149 5.81 -14.84 3.33
N THR A 150 6.03 -15.78 4.23
CA THR A 150 6.76 -17.03 3.99
C THR A 150 5.82 -18.10 3.46
N TYR A 151 6.36 -19.04 2.68
CA TYR A 151 5.62 -20.23 2.28
C TYR A 151 6.43 -21.47 2.67
N GLU A 152 5.73 -22.51 3.09
CA GLU A 152 6.33 -23.82 3.27
C GLU A 152 6.34 -24.56 1.94
N LYS A 153 7.51 -25.07 1.59
CA LYS A 153 7.69 -25.99 0.47
C LYS A 153 8.62 -27.10 0.92
N ASP A 154 8.16 -28.34 0.78
CA ASP A 154 8.93 -29.53 1.15
C ASP A 154 9.42 -29.54 2.61
N GLY A 155 8.61 -29.03 3.55
CA GLY A 155 8.97 -28.92 4.98
C GLY A 155 9.94 -27.79 5.31
N GLN A 156 10.31 -26.94 4.33
CA GLN A 156 11.20 -25.82 4.51
C GLN A 156 10.44 -24.49 4.35
N THR A 157 10.59 -23.58 5.32
CA THR A 157 9.99 -22.25 5.29
C THR A 157 10.84 -21.30 4.47
N LEU A 158 10.38 -20.92 3.28
CA LEU A 158 11.08 -20.01 2.38
C LEU A 158 10.43 -18.62 2.40
N PRO A 159 11.22 -17.54 2.28
CA PRO A 159 10.66 -16.20 2.10
C PRO A 159 9.92 -16.13 0.76
N GLY A 160 8.64 -15.78 0.80
CA GLY A 160 7.83 -15.59 -0.39
C GLY A 160 8.20 -14.31 -1.15
N LYS A 161 7.76 -14.25 -2.41
CA LYS A 161 7.85 -13.03 -3.23
C LYS A 161 6.86 -11.93 -2.79
N ARG A 162 5.92 -12.27 -1.89
CA ARG A 162 4.89 -11.38 -1.34
C ARG A 162 5.39 -10.78 -0.03
N GLY A 163 5.51 -9.47 -0.01
CA GLY A 163 5.99 -8.71 1.13
C GLY A 163 6.22 -7.25 0.75
N ILE A 164 6.42 -6.42 1.76
CA ILE A 164 6.73 -5.02 1.61
C ILE A 164 7.82 -4.62 2.61
N ALA A 165 8.79 -3.85 2.15
CA ALA A 165 9.86 -3.31 2.98
C ALA A 165 9.59 -1.83 3.23
N LEU A 166 9.25 -1.46 4.45
CA LEU A 166 8.90 -0.12 4.88
C LEU A 166 10.12 0.57 5.50
N SER A 167 10.37 1.84 5.18
CA SER A 167 11.35 2.64 5.92
C SER A 167 10.80 3.04 7.30
N PRO A 168 11.65 3.43 8.28
CA PRO A 168 11.19 3.84 9.61
C PRO A 168 10.17 4.98 9.57
N GLU A 169 10.33 5.92 8.62
CA GLU A 169 9.36 7.01 8.37
C GLU A 169 8.00 6.46 7.95
N GLN A 170 7.98 5.44 7.08
CA GLN A 170 6.74 4.81 6.60
C GLN A 170 6.10 3.96 7.71
N TRP A 171 6.92 3.28 8.52
CA TRP A 171 6.46 2.55 9.68
C TRP A 171 5.80 3.47 10.70
N ALA A 172 6.33 4.68 10.92
CA ALA A 172 5.69 5.67 11.78
C ALA A 172 4.27 6.03 11.30
N VAL A 173 4.08 6.19 9.98
CA VAL A 173 2.73 6.39 9.40
C VAL A 173 1.83 5.20 9.65
N VAL A 174 2.31 3.96 9.46
CA VAL A 174 1.52 2.76 9.78
C VAL A 174 1.08 2.78 11.23
N ARG A 175 1.99 3.11 12.17
CA ARG A 175 1.69 3.20 13.60
C ARG A 175 0.63 4.25 13.92
N ASP A 176 0.77 5.45 13.36
CA ASP A 176 -0.19 6.53 13.55
C ASP A 176 -1.56 6.17 12.95
N SER A 177 -1.55 5.54 11.79
CA SER A 177 -2.74 5.05 11.10
C SER A 177 -3.32 3.77 11.69
N MET A 178 -2.73 3.20 12.76
CA MET A 178 -3.22 1.93 13.28
C MET A 178 -4.65 2.03 13.82
N ASP A 179 -4.98 3.15 14.44
CA ASP A 179 -6.32 3.43 14.95
C ASP A 179 -7.32 3.58 13.79
N ALA A 180 -6.94 4.26 12.72
CA ALA A 180 -7.78 4.39 11.53
C ALA A 180 -8.04 3.03 10.86
N VAL A 181 -7.04 2.15 10.79
CA VAL A 181 -7.21 0.76 10.34
C VAL A 181 -8.16 0.01 11.26
N ASP A 182 -7.99 0.11 12.58
CA ASP A 182 -8.84 -0.56 13.58
C ASP A 182 -10.30 -0.13 13.45
N GLN A 183 -10.55 1.19 13.35
CA GLN A 183 -11.87 1.74 13.11
C GLN A 183 -12.48 1.26 11.79
N ALA A 184 -11.68 1.17 10.72
CA ALA A 184 -12.16 0.67 9.43
C ALA A 184 -12.46 -0.83 9.47
N ILE A 185 -11.64 -1.62 10.17
CA ILE A 185 -11.87 -3.05 10.40
C ILE A 185 -13.13 -3.26 11.26
N ALA A 186 -13.33 -2.45 12.31
CA ALA A 186 -14.47 -2.55 13.22
C ALA A 186 -15.81 -2.10 12.60
N LYS A 187 -15.76 -1.29 11.54
CA LYS A 187 -16.94 -0.80 10.81
C LYS A 187 -17.48 -1.81 9.77
N LEU A 188 -16.72 -2.86 9.44
CA LEU A 188 -17.00 -3.84 8.39
C LEU A 188 -17.44 -5.18 8.98
#